data_AF-A0A522AYZ3-F1
#
_entry.id   AF-A0A522AYZ3-F1
#
_cell.length_a   1.000
_cell.length_b   1.000
_cell.length_c   1.000
_cell.angle_alpha   90.00
_cell.angle_beta   90.00
_cell.angle_gamma   90.00
#
_symmetry.space_group_name_H-M   'P 1'
#
loop_
_entity.id
_entity.type
_entity.pdbx_description
1 polymer ?
#
loop_
_entity_poly.entity_id
_entity_poly.type
_entity_poly.pdbx_seq_one_letter_code
_entity_poly.pdbx_strand_id
1 'polypeptide(L)'
;MGMGEHGRFGDGAWTRAWAGLAVVALLVGCVSTEDLAKREREADGYYKQGLSHLASNQQQAFVSFQKSIQVNPDNYDAHYALGSIHFQRKEFADAEREFRRCISLRPDDGESLNFYGRTLIELQRLPEAVDVLRKTTALPLYATPDKAYSSLGHALSLMGDNAGAIRAYQEALKIDPPTVPRALLHLELGRLYIVQGEPIKARESLAQAKSLDPQGTAGAEATKLMQRLK
;
A
#
# COMPACT_ATOMS: atom_id res chain seq x y z
N MET A 1 -56.43 71.99 -11.52
CA MET A 1 -57.43 70.94 -11.21
C MET A 1 -56.76 69.60 -11.50
N GLY A 2 -56.52 68.66 -10.61
CA GLY A 2 -56.89 68.44 -9.23
C GLY A 2 -56.85 66.93 -9.00
N MET A 3 -56.02 66.48 -8.03
CA MET A 3 -56.01 65.22 -7.25
C MET A 3 -56.00 63.86 -7.99
N GLY A 4 -55.01 63.00 -7.75
CA GLY A 4 -55.03 61.87 -6.79
C GLY A 4 -54.75 60.58 -7.60
N GLU A 5 -54.11 59.50 -7.18
CA GLU A 5 -53.90 58.88 -5.87
C GLU A 5 -52.66 57.93 -5.90
N HIS A 6 -52.31 57.46 -4.70
CA HIS A 6 -51.26 56.51 -4.35
C HIS A 6 -51.48 55.05 -4.76
N GLY A 7 -50.38 54.29 -4.78
CA GLY A 7 -50.33 52.82 -4.59
C GLY A 7 -49.83 52.07 -5.84
N ARG A 8 -49.02 51.02 -5.79
CA ARG A 8 -48.56 50.18 -4.68
C ARG A 8 -47.43 49.28 -5.21
N PHE A 9 -46.57 48.82 -4.31
CA PHE A 9 -45.51 47.83 -4.49
C PHE A 9 -45.90 46.58 -5.29
N GLY A 10 -44.91 45.98 -5.97
CA GLY A 10 -45.02 44.68 -6.63
C GLY A 10 -43.66 43.99 -6.77
N ASP A 11 -43.03 43.65 -5.64
CA ASP A 11 -41.96 42.66 -5.55
C ASP A 11 -42.47 41.29 -6.02
N GLY A 12 -41.77 40.61 -6.94
CA GLY A 12 -42.20 39.27 -7.33
C GLY A 12 -41.44 38.54 -8.44
N ALA A 13 -40.29 39.02 -8.90
CA ALA A 13 -39.61 38.45 -10.07
C ALA A 13 -38.43 37.49 -9.78
N TRP A 14 -38.19 37.08 -8.53
CA TRP A 14 -37.01 36.26 -8.17
C TRP A 14 -37.30 34.85 -7.63
N THR A 15 -38.55 34.41 -7.48
CA THR A 15 -38.87 33.13 -6.81
C THR A 15 -39.16 31.94 -7.72
N ARG A 16 -38.96 32.03 -9.04
CA ARG A 16 -39.35 30.95 -9.97
C ARG A 16 -38.21 30.29 -10.77
N ALA A 17 -36.95 30.45 -10.37
CA ALA A 17 -35.82 29.78 -11.01
C ALA A 17 -35.25 28.58 -10.24
N TRP A 18 -35.65 28.34 -8.99
CA TRP A 18 -35.08 27.26 -8.14
C TRP A 18 -35.91 25.98 -8.05
N ALA A 19 -37.10 25.93 -8.67
CA ALA A 19 -37.96 24.75 -8.61
C ALA A 19 -37.60 23.64 -9.62
N GLY A 20 -36.72 23.91 -10.60
CA GLY A 20 -36.43 22.99 -11.70
C GLY A 20 -35.22 22.07 -11.52
N LEU A 21 -34.33 22.33 -10.55
CA LEU A 21 -33.09 21.54 -10.36
C LEU A 21 -33.18 20.50 -9.24
N ALA A 22 -34.22 20.53 -8.40
CA ALA A 22 -34.37 19.58 -7.29
C ALA A 22 -34.96 18.22 -7.71
N VAL A 23 -35.49 18.08 -8.93
CA VAL A 23 -36.21 16.86 -9.37
C VAL A 23 -35.32 15.90 -10.18
N VAL A 24 -34.10 16.28 -10.55
CA VAL A 24 -33.17 15.38 -11.28
C VAL A 24 -32.28 14.55 -10.34
N ALA A 25 -32.31 14.79 -9.03
CA ALA A 25 -31.45 14.10 -8.05
C ALA A 25 -32.04 12.81 -7.45
N LEU A 26 -33.19 12.31 -7.92
CA LEU A 26 -33.92 11.19 -7.27
C LEU A 26 -34.02 9.90 -8.11
N LEU A 27 -33.27 9.77 -9.21
CA LEU A 27 -33.28 8.55 -10.05
C LEU A 27 -31.97 7.74 -10.03
N VAL A 28 -31.05 8.02 -9.11
CA VAL A 28 -30.00 7.07 -8.76
C VAL A 28 -30.48 6.36 -7.50
N GLY A 29 -30.99 5.14 -7.68
CA GLY A 29 -31.82 4.44 -6.71
C GLY A 29 -31.27 4.45 -5.29
N CYS A 30 -32.14 4.75 -4.33
CA CYS A 30 -31.93 4.42 -2.93
C CYS A 30 -31.74 2.91 -2.80
N VAL A 31 -30.51 2.42 -2.93
CA VAL A 31 -30.15 1.15 -2.29
C VAL A 31 -30.40 1.39 -0.80
N SER A 32 -31.27 0.57 -0.20
CA SER A 32 -31.58 0.75 1.21
C SER A 32 -30.31 0.51 2.04
N THR A 33 -30.15 1.24 3.14
CA THR A 33 -29.03 1.02 4.07
C THR A 33 -29.00 -0.43 4.59
N GLU A 34 -30.17 -1.06 4.67
CA GLU A 34 -30.33 -2.48 4.99
C GLU A 34 -29.74 -3.40 3.91
N ASP A 35 -29.96 -3.10 2.63
CA ASP A 35 -29.37 -3.86 1.51
C ASP A 35 -27.85 -3.74 1.48
N LEU A 36 -27.30 -2.55 1.76
CA LEU A 36 -25.85 -2.34 1.87
C LEU A 36 -25.26 -3.15 3.03
N ALA A 37 -25.87 -3.05 4.23
CA ALA A 37 -25.43 -3.79 5.41
C ALA A 37 -25.57 -5.32 5.24
N LYS A 38 -26.52 -5.78 4.42
CA LYS A 38 -26.65 -7.19 4.06
C LYS A 38 -25.50 -7.63 3.16
N ARG A 39 -25.21 -6.88 2.10
CA ARG A 39 -24.09 -7.17 1.18
C ARG A 39 -22.75 -7.14 1.89
N GLU A 40 -22.53 -6.19 2.79
CA GLU A 40 -21.32 -6.12 3.60
C GLU A 40 -21.14 -7.38 4.46
N ARG A 41 -22.17 -7.77 5.23
CA ARG A 41 -22.12 -9.00 6.04
C ARG A 41 -21.91 -10.27 5.21
N GLU A 42 -22.53 -10.35 4.04
CA GLU A 42 -22.36 -11.48 3.13
C GLU A 42 -20.94 -11.52 2.56
N ALA A 43 -20.40 -10.37 2.13
CA ALA A 43 -19.02 -10.26 1.66
C ALA A 43 -18.01 -10.62 2.76
N ASP A 44 -18.26 -10.21 4.00
CA ASP A 44 -17.45 -10.59 5.16
C ASP A 44 -17.50 -12.10 5.43
N GLY A 45 -18.65 -12.73 5.20
CA GLY A 45 -18.80 -14.18 5.25
C GLY A 45 -17.86 -14.88 4.26
N TYR A 46 -17.86 -14.44 3.01
CA TYR A 46 -16.95 -14.96 1.99
C TYR A 46 -15.48 -14.64 2.28
N TYR A 47 -15.17 -13.46 2.83
CA TYR A 47 -13.82 -13.12 3.26
C TYR A 47 -13.32 -14.06 4.37
N LYS A 48 -14.12 -14.29 5.41
CA LYS A 48 -13.79 -15.23 6.49
C LYS A 48 -13.62 -16.66 5.99
N GLN A 49 -14.46 -17.09 5.05
CA GLN A 49 -14.28 -18.37 4.37
C GLN A 49 -12.94 -18.42 3.64
N GLY A 50 -12.58 -17.36 2.92
CA GLY A 50 -11.27 -17.24 2.27
C GLY A 50 -10.11 -17.37 3.24
N LEU A 51 -10.16 -16.70 4.39
CA LEU A 51 -9.17 -16.82 5.45
C LEU A 51 -9.03 -18.26 5.97
N SER A 52 -10.14 -18.99 6.15
CA SER A 52 -10.11 -20.39 6.61
C SER A 52 -9.41 -21.34 5.63
N HIS A 53 -9.45 -21.03 4.33
CA HIS A 53 -8.80 -21.83 3.31
C HIS A 53 -7.36 -21.39 3.03
N LEU A 54 -6.94 -20.20 3.46
CA LEU A 54 -5.69 -19.59 3.02
C LEU A 54 -4.45 -20.45 3.32
N ALA A 55 -4.43 -21.13 4.47
CA ALA A 55 -3.31 -21.97 4.88
C ALA A 55 -3.29 -23.36 4.22
N SER A 56 -4.44 -23.89 3.80
CA SER A 56 -4.60 -25.28 3.34
C SER A 56 -4.87 -25.40 1.84
N ASN A 57 -5.53 -24.41 1.26
CA ASN A 57 -5.91 -24.37 -0.14
C ASN A 57 -6.04 -22.92 -0.65
N GLN A 58 -4.92 -22.37 -1.11
CA GLN A 58 -4.85 -21.00 -1.63
C GLN A 58 -5.81 -20.73 -2.80
N GLN A 59 -6.15 -21.74 -3.60
CA GLN A 59 -7.09 -21.58 -4.72
C GLN A 59 -8.53 -21.40 -4.21
N GLN A 60 -8.95 -22.15 -3.21
CA GLN A 60 -10.27 -21.95 -2.57
C GLN A 60 -10.34 -20.62 -1.83
N ALA A 61 -9.24 -20.19 -1.21
CA ALA A 61 -9.15 -18.88 -0.59
C ALA A 61 -9.35 -17.77 -1.64
N PHE A 62 -8.62 -17.84 -2.75
CA PHE A 62 -8.73 -16.91 -3.87
C PHE A 62 -10.17 -16.79 -4.39
N VAL A 63 -10.85 -17.92 -4.66
CA VAL A 63 -12.25 -17.92 -5.13
C VAL A 63 -13.19 -17.30 -4.09
N SER A 64 -12.96 -17.53 -2.80
CA SER A 64 -13.79 -16.95 -1.74
C SER A 64 -13.62 -15.44 -1.64
N PHE A 65 -12.38 -14.93 -1.76
CA PHE A 65 -12.14 -13.50 -1.82
C PHE A 65 -12.74 -12.86 -3.09
N GLN A 66 -12.69 -13.54 -4.24
CA GLN A 66 -13.38 -13.07 -5.45
C GLN A 66 -14.90 -12.96 -5.26
N LYS A 67 -15.53 -13.92 -4.58
CA LYS A 67 -16.95 -13.84 -4.23
C LYS A 67 -17.24 -12.67 -3.28
N SER A 68 -16.35 -12.42 -2.32
CA SER A 68 -16.47 -11.27 -1.41
C SER A 68 -16.53 -9.95 -2.18
N ILE A 69 -15.59 -9.71 -3.11
CA ILE A 69 -15.61 -8.48 -3.92
C ILE A 69 -16.73 -8.44 -4.96
N GLN A 70 -17.26 -9.58 -5.39
CA GLN A 70 -18.43 -9.65 -6.27
C GLN A 70 -19.70 -9.19 -5.56
N VAL A 71 -19.84 -9.52 -4.27
CA VAL A 71 -20.99 -9.13 -3.44
C VAL A 71 -20.84 -7.69 -2.94
N ASN A 72 -19.64 -7.32 -2.50
CA ASN A 72 -19.28 -5.97 -2.09
C ASN A 72 -17.97 -5.53 -2.76
N PRO A 73 -18.03 -4.76 -3.87
CA PRO A 73 -16.84 -4.23 -4.57
C PRO A 73 -15.94 -3.29 -3.77
N ASP A 74 -16.34 -2.96 -2.54
CA ASP A 74 -15.64 -2.05 -1.63
C ASP A 74 -15.06 -2.82 -0.42
N ASN A 75 -15.12 -4.16 -0.42
CA ASN A 75 -14.50 -4.97 0.63
C ASN A 75 -12.96 -4.87 0.55
N TYR A 76 -12.42 -3.93 1.31
CA TYR A 76 -10.99 -3.66 1.38
C TYR A 76 -10.16 -4.91 1.71
N ASP A 77 -10.58 -5.71 2.69
CA ASP A 77 -9.79 -6.82 3.19
C ASP A 77 -9.68 -7.94 2.14
N ALA A 78 -10.75 -8.16 1.37
CA ALA A 78 -10.75 -9.08 0.24
C ALA A 78 -9.84 -8.60 -0.91
N HIS A 79 -9.87 -7.30 -1.24
CA HIS A 79 -8.93 -6.72 -2.22
C HIS A 79 -7.48 -6.87 -1.75
N TYR A 80 -7.19 -6.57 -0.49
CA TYR A 80 -5.84 -6.70 0.07
C TYR A 80 -5.33 -8.15 0.02
N ALA A 81 -6.21 -9.10 0.35
CA ALA A 81 -5.90 -10.53 0.29
C ALA A 81 -5.65 -11.01 -1.16
N LEU A 82 -6.49 -10.60 -2.12
CA LEU A 82 -6.30 -10.92 -3.54
C LEU A 82 -5.01 -10.29 -4.09
N GLY A 83 -4.73 -9.03 -3.78
CA GLY A 83 -3.49 -8.35 -4.17
C GLY A 83 -2.26 -9.08 -3.63
N SER A 84 -2.31 -9.52 -2.37
CA SER A 84 -1.25 -10.31 -1.75
C SER A 84 -1.05 -11.66 -2.43
N ILE A 85 -2.14 -12.37 -2.79
CA ILE A 85 -2.07 -13.64 -3.52
C ILE A 85 -1.47 -13.44 -4.92
N HIS A 86 -1.95 -12.45 -5.67
CA HIS A 86 -1.43 -12.11 -6.99
C HIS A 86 0.07 -11.76 -6.92
N PHE A 87 0.48 -10.96 -5.92
CA PHE A 87 1.89 -10.63 -5.71
C PHE A 87 2.75 -11.90 -5.47
N GLN A 88 2.29 -12.81 -4.61
CA GLN A 88 2.98 -14.08 -4.35
C GLN A 88 3.07 -14.97 -5.60
N ARG A 89 2.03 -14.96 -6.44
CA ARG A 89 2.00 -15.67 -7.73
C ARG A 89 2.79 -14.97 -8.83
N LYS A 90 3.38 -13.81 -8.55
CA LYS A 90 4.10 -12.94 -9.50
C LYS A 90 3.20 -12.37 -10.61
N GLU A 91 1.90 -12.31 -10.35
CA GLU A 91 0.87 -11.73 -11.23
C GLU A 91 0.78 -10.22 -10.93
N PHE A 92 1.87 -9.49 -11.18
CA PHE A 92 2.04 -8.13 -10.64
C PHE A 92 1.05 -7.10 -11.21
N ALA A 93 0.58 -7.27 -12.43
CA ALA A 93 -0.44 -6.39 -13.01
C ALA A 93 -1.79 -6.52 -12.28
N ASP A 94 -2.18 -7.76 -11.93
CA ASP A 94 -3.36 -8.02 -11.12
C ASP A 94 -3.18 -7.52 -9.69
N ALA A 95 -2.00 -7.75 -9.09
CA ALA A 95 -1.66 -7.24 -7.77
C ALA A 95 -1.78 -5.70 -7.71
N GLU A 96 -1.28 -4.99 -8.73
CA GLU A 96 -1.42 -3.55 -8.84
C GLU A 96 -2.89 -3.11 -8.85
N ARG A 97 -3.75 -3.79 -9.64
CA ARG A 97 -5.17 -3.46 -9.69
C ARG A 97 -5.81 -3.57 -8.30
N GLU A 98 -5.55 -4.66 -7.59
CA GLU A 98 -6.13 -4.88 -6.26
C GLU A 98 -5.59 -3.88 -5.22
N PHE A 99 -4.28 -3.63 -5.18
CA PHE A 99 -3.70 -2.66 -4.25
C PHE A 99 -4.12 -1.22 -4.55
N ARG A 100 -4.32 -0.84 -5.83
CA ARG A 100 -4.93 0.45 -6.19
C ARG A 100 -6.35 0.57 -5.67
N ARG A 101 -7.11 -0.52 -5.64
CA ARG A 101 -8.44 -0.53 -5.02
C ARG A 101 -8.35 -0.30 -3.52
N CYS A 102 -7.43 -0.99 -2.83
CA CYS A 102 -7.15 -0.75 -1.41
C CYS A 102 -6.82 0.72 -1.12
N ILE A 103 -5.93 1.34 -1.91
CA ILE A 103 -5.55 2.75 -1.77
C ILE A 103 -6.76 3.68 -2.04
N SER A 104 -7.63 3.36 -3.00
CA SER A 104 -8.84 4.16 -3.25
C SER A 104 -9.83 4.14 -2.08
N LEU A 105 -9.86 3.04 -1.32
CA LEU A 105 -10.75 2.86 -0.16
C LEU A 105 -10.12 3.43 1.12
N ARG A 106 -8.80 3.28 1.27
CA ARG A 106 -8.02 3.74 2.43
C ARG A 106 -6.71 4.40 1.93
N PRO A 107 -6.73 5.70 1.58
CA PRO A 107 -5.59 6.38 0.96
C PRO A 107 -4.30 6.39 1.79
N ASP A 108 -4.44 6.38 3.12
CA ASP A 108 -3.32 6.46 4.07
C ASP A 108 -3.00 5.09 4.72
N ASP A 109 -3.48 3.99 4.13
CA ASP A 109 -3.12 2.66 4.61
C ASP A 109 -1.67 2.30 4.20
N GLY A 110 -0.77 2.32 5.19
CA GLY A 110 0.66 2.13 4.95
C GLY A 110 1.03 0.76 4.41
N GLU A 111 0.31 -0.32 4.77
CA GLU A 111 0.60 -1.64 4.20
C GLU A 111 0.23 -1.72 2.73
N SER A 112 -0.95 -1.23 2.35
CA SER A 112 -1.40 -1.19 0.95
C SER A 112 -0.46 -0.36 0.10
N LEU A 113 -0.03 0.81 0.59
CA LEU A 113 0.95 1.64 -0.11
C LEU A 113 2.32 0.97 -0.21
N ASN A 114 2.78 0.29 0.84
CA ASN A 114 4.03 -0.48 0.82
C ASN A 114 3.97 -1.63 -0.21
N PHE A 115 2.90 -2.42 -0.22
CA PHE A 115 2.69 -3.49 -1.21
C PHE A 115 2.53 -2.94 -2.63
N TYR A 116 1.85 -1.81 -2.80
CA TYR A 116 1.78 -1.13 -4.09
C TYR A 116 3.16 -0.69 -4.58
N GLY A 117 3.95 -0.04 -3.71
CA GLY A 117 5.35 0.32 -3.99
C GLY A 117 6.19 -0.89 -4.39
N ARG A 118 6.10 -2.00 -3.66
CA ARG A 118 6.77 -3.26 -4.00
C ARG A 118 6.31 -3.82 -5.34
N THR A 119 5.02 -3.75 -5.65
CA THR A 119 4.48 -4.18 -6.94
C THR A 119 5.04 -3.35 -8.08
N LEU A 120 5.19 -2.03 -7.89
CA LEU A 120 5.82 -1.15 -8.87
C LEU A 120 7.30 -1.48 -9.09
N ILE A 121 8.03 -1.89 -8.06
CA ILE A 121 9.42 -2.38 -8.19
C ILE A 121 9.46 -3.60 -9.13
N GLU A 122 8.61 -4.59 -8.89
CA GLU A 122 8.57 -5.81 -9.70
C GLU A 122 8.16 -5.52 -11.16
N LEU A 123 7.28 -4.54 -11.38
CA LEU A 123 6.90 -4.02 -12.69
C LEU A 123 7.97 -3.12 -13.34
N GLN A 124 9.15 -2.95 -12.72
CA GLN A 124 10.24 -2.08 -13.18
C GLN A 124 9.87 -0.58 -13.28
N ARG A 125 8.80 -0.16 -12.60
CA ARG A 125 8.35 1.24 -12.51
C ARG A 125 9.00 1.92 -11.32
N LEU A 126 10.34 1.90 -11.28
CA LEU A 126 11.15 2.30 -10.13
C LEU A 126 10.92 3.76 -9.65
N PRO A 127 10.82 4.78 -10.54
CA PRO A 127 10.57 6.14 -10.08
C PRO A 127 9.24 6.28 -9.33
N GLU A 128 8.18 5.65 -9.86
CA GLU A 128 6.86 5.66 -9.22
C GLU A 128 6.87 4.89 -7.89
N ALA A 129 7.60 3.78 -7.82
CA ALA A 129 7.79 3.03 -6.58
C ALA A 129 8.44 3.90 -5.50
N VAL A 130 9.50 4.64 -5.85
CA VAL A 130 10.20 5.54 -4.92
C VAL A 130 9.26 6.64 -4.42
N ASP A 131 8.48 7.26 -5.31
CA ASP A 131 7.54 8.32 -4.92
C ASP A 131 6.46 7.83 -3.95
N VAL A 132 5.88 6.66 -4.23
CA VAL A 132 4.90 6.02 -3.34
C VAL A 132 5.56 5.69 -2.00
N LEU A 133 6.70 5.01 -2.00
CA LEU A 133 7.36 4.54 -0.78
C LEU A 133 7.87 5.69 0.10
N ARG A 134 8.33 6.81 -0.49
CA ARG A 134 8.68 8.02 0.28
C ARG A 134 7.47 8.60 1.02
N LYS A 135 6.31 8.64 0.36
CA LYS A 135 5.05 9.06 1.02
C LYS A 135 4.68 8.07 2.13
N THR A 136 4.78 6.77 1.88
CA THR A 136 4.50 5.72 2.87
C THR A 136 5.36 5.85 4.12
N THR A 137 6.67 6.10 3.97
CA THR A 137 7.59 6.26 5.11
C THR A 137 7.30 7.50 5.96
N ALA A 138 6.54 8.46 5.44
CA ALA A 138 6.15 9.69 6.14
C ALA A 138 4.78 9.59 6.84
N LEU A 139 4.09 8.44 6.75
CA LEU A 139 2.78 8.25 7.37
C LEU A 139 2.88 8.17 8.90
N PRO A 140 2.19 9.03 9.67
CA PRO A 140 2.34 9.09 11.12
C PRO A 140 1.87 7.84 11.88
N LEU A 141 0.90 7.10 11.32
CA LEU A 141 0.24 5.96 11.99
C LEU A 141 0.57 4.62 11.32
N TYR A 142 1.62 4.56 10.51
CA TYR A 142 2.02 3.30 9.91
C TYR A 142 2.72 2.42 10.95
N ALA A 143 2.12 1.28 11.27
CA ALA A 143 2.61 0.38 12.33
C ALA A 143 3.91 -0.36 11.98
N THR A 144 4.25 -0.49 10.69
CA THR A 144 5.40 -1.28 10.21
C THR A 144 6.27 -0.48 9.22
N PRO A 145 6.73 0.73 9.58
CA PRO A 145 7.39 1.66 8.65
C PRO A 145 8.74 1.14 8.15
N ASP A 146 9.39 0.24 8.89
CA ASP A 146 10.61 -0.43 8.47
C ASP A 146 10.44 -1.27 7.19
N LYS A 147 9.25 -1.80 6.91
CA LYS A 147 8.96 -2.47 5.63
C LYS A 147 8.98 -1.49 4.46
N ALA A 148 8.41 -0.30 4.62
CA ALA A 148 8.43 0.72 3.58
C ALA A 148 9.84 1.29 3.39
N TYR A 149 10.59 1.53 4.47
CA TYR A 149 11.99 1.93 4.38
C TYR A 149 12.87 0.88 3.69
N SER A 150 12.67 -0.40 4.01
CA SER A 150 13.38 -1.50 3.35
C SER A 150 13.05 -1.58 1.85
N SER A 151 11.76 -1.47 1.49
CA SER A 151 11.33 -1.44 0.09
C SER A 151 11.85 -0.21 -0.66
N LEU A 152 11.89 0.95 0.01
CA LEU A 152 12.46 2.18 -0.54
C LEU A 152 13.96 2.02 -0.80
N GLY A 153 14.68 1.42 0.14
CA GLY A 153 16.09 1.10 -0.01
C GLY A 153 16.35 0.20 -1.22
N HIS A 154 15.51 -0.82 -1.41
CA HIS A 154 15.61 -1.72 -2.55
C HIS A 154 15.35 -1.00 -3.88
N ALA A 155 14.29 -0.19 -3.97
CA ALA A 155 13.97 0.58 -5.16
C ALA A 155 15.10 1.56 -5.54
N LEU A 156 15.65 2.28 -4.55
CA LEU A 156 16.74 3.24 -4.76
C LEU A 156 18.04 2.53 -5.18
N SER A 157 18.33 1.37 -4.60
CA SER A 157 19.48 0.53 -5.00
C SER A 157 19.37 0.09 -6.46
N LEU A 158 18.18 -0.34 -6.91
CA LEU A 158 17.95 -0.72 -8.30
C LEU A 158 18.09 0.47 -9.27
N MET A 159 17.77 1.69 -8.82
CA MET A 159 18.00 2.92 -9.57
C MET A 159 19.46 3.40 -9.54
N GLY A 160 20.33 2.75 -8.75
CA GLY A 160 21.73 3.17 -8.55
C GLY A 160 21.91 4.34 -7.58
N ASP A 161 20.85 4.83 -6.91
CA ASP A 161 20.96 5.79 -5.81
C ASP A 161 21.40 5.07 -4.53
N ASN A 162 22.66 4.63 -4.52
CA ASN A 162 23.25 3.88 -3.39
C ASN A 162 23.23 4.69 -2.09
N ALA A 163 23.43 6.01 -2.17
CA ALA A 163 23.41 6.87 -1.00
C ALA A 163 22.00 6.98 -0.40
N GLY A 164 20.99 7.12 -1.25
CA GLY A 164 19.59 7.06 -0.83
C GLY A 164 19.20 5.71 -0.25
N ALA A 165 19.64 4.62 -0.87
CA ALA A 165 19.38 3.26 -0.42
C ALA A 165 19.96 2.99 0.98
N ILE A 166 21.22 3.39 1.22
CA ILE A 166 21.87 3.28 2.53
C ILE A 166 21.08 4.03 3.60
N ARG A 167 20.68 5.28 3.32
CA ARG A 167 19.87 6.07 4.27
C ARG A 167 18.55 5.37 4.59
N ALA A 168 17.85 4.85 3.59
CA ALA A 168 16.58 4.17 3.79
C ALA A 168 16.74 2.90 4.66
N TYR A 169 17.75 2.06 4.40
CA TYR A 169 18.01 0.90 5.24
C TYR A 169 18.46 1.25 6.66
N GLN A 170 19.18 2.35 6.85
CA GLN A 170 19.53 2.87 8.18
C GLN A 170 18.30 3.36 8.94
N GLU A 171 17.34 4.03 8.28
CA GLU A 171 16.06 4.38 8.92
C GLU A 171 15.25 3.13 9.31
N ALA A 172 15.22 2.10 8.46
CA ALA A 172 14.57 0.83 8.81
C ALA A 172 15.18 0.19 10.08
N LEU A 173 16.50 0.26 10.25
CA LEU A 173 17.20 -0.28 11.44
C LEU A 173 16.88 0.46 12.74
N LYS A 174 16.41 1.71 12.67
CA LYS A 174 16.03 2.51 13.87
C LYS A 174 14.67 2.11 14.44
N ILE A 175 13.84 1.41 13.68
CA ILE A 175 12.49 1.03 14.11
C ILE A 175 12.58 -0.11 15.14
N ASP A 176 11.84 0.07 16.23
CA ASP A 176 11.75 -0.87 17.35
C ASP A 176 10.29 -0.89 17.87
N PRO A 177 9.64 -2.06 17.95
CA PRO A 177 10.14 -3.39 17.59
C PRO A 177 10.30 -3.58 16.07
N PRO A 178 11.34 -4.30 15.61
CA PRO A 178 11.57 -4.53 14.18
C PRO A 178 10.57 -5.56 13.61
N THR A 179 10.10 -5.32 12.40
CA THR A 179 9.28 -6.26 11.61
C THR A 179 10.04 -6.84 10.41
N VAL A 180 11.06 -6.14 9.92
CA VAL A 180 12.02 -6.62 8.94
C VAL A 180 13.22 -7.23 9.68
N PRO A 181 13.68 -8.45 9.32
CA PRO A 181 14.88 -9.03 9.93
C PRO A 181 16.10 -8.12 9.79
N ARG A 182 16.68 -7.69 10.91
CA ARG A 182 17.87 -6.80 10.91
C ARG A 182 19.06 -7.40 10.15
N ALA A 183 19.20 -8.73 10.15
CA ALA A 183 20.23 -9.42 9.37
C ALA A 183 20.14 -9.11 7.87
N LEU A 184 18.92 -9.04 7.32
CA LEU A 184 18.69 -8.70 5.92
C LEU A 184 19.08 -7.24 5.63
N LEU A 185 18.68 -6.30 6.50
CA LEU A 185 19.04 -4.89 6.36
C LEU A 185 20.57 -4.68 6.37
N HIS A 186 21.27 -5.37 7.26
CA HIS A 186 22.74 -5.36 7.32
C HIS A 186 23.39 -6.02 6.10
N LEU A 187 22.80 -7.06 5.53
CA LEU A 187 23.28 -7.68 4.29
C LEU A 187 23.19 -6.68 3.13
N GLU A 188 22.05 -6.00 2.97
CA GLU A 188 21.86 -5.01 1.90
C GLU A 188 22.79 -3.80 2.05
N LEU A 189 22.97 -3.29 3.27
CA LEU A 189 23.99 -2.28 3.57
C LEU A 189 25.39 -2.75 3.19
N GLY A 190 25.75 -3.99 3.53
CA GLY A 190 27.03 -4.58 3.14
C GLY A 190 27.23 -4.62 1.63
N ARG A 191 26.20 -5.01 0.85
CA ARG A 191 26.24 -5.00 -0.62
C ARG A 191 26.44 -3.57 -1.16
N LEU A 192 25.73 -2.59 -0.62
CA LEU A 192 25.83 -1.20 -1.04
C LEU A 192 27.22 -0.60 -0.74
N TYR A 193 27.80 -0.87 0.43
CA TYR A 193 29.14 -0.42 0.76
C TYR A 193 30.24 -1.06 -0.10
N ILE A 194 30.05 -2.31 -0.56
CA ILE A 194 30.93 -2.93 -1.56
C ILE A 194 30.91 -2.11 -2.86
N VAL A 195 29.71 -1.76 -3.35
CA VAL A 195 29.55 -0.98 -4.58
C VAL A 195 30.15 0.42 -4.45
N GLN A 196 30.07 1.03 -3.26
CA GLN A 196 30.68 2.33 -2.98
C GLN A 196 32.20 2.30 -2.77
N GLY A 197 32.82 1.12 -2.72
CA GLY A 197 34.25 1.00 -2.43
C GLY A 197 34.62 1.31 -0.98
N GLU A 198 33.70 1.08 -0.03
CA GLU A 198 33.91 1.26 1.41
C GLU A 198 34.06 -0.10 2.13
N PRO A 199 35.20 -0.79 1.99
CA PRO A 199 35.35 -2.19 2.43
C PRO A 199 35.25 -2.38 3.95
N ILE A 200 35.61 -1.36 4.74
CA ILE A 200 35.50 -1.40 6.21
C ILE A 200 34.03 -1.45 6.61
N LYS A 201 33.21 -0.49 6.16
CA LYS A 201 31.77 -0.45 6.46
C LYS A 201 31.03 -1.66 5.89
N ALA A 202 31.45 -2.14 4.71
CA ALA A 202 30.95 -3.38 4.16
C ALA A 202 31.21 -4.57 5.10
N ARG A 203 32.46 -4.75 5.56
CA ARG A 203 32.83 -5.85 6.45
C ARG A 203 32.10 -5.79 7.80
N GLU A 204 31.94 -4.59 8.36
CA GLU A 204 31.16 -4.36 9.59
C GLU A 204 29.69 -4.77 9.41
N SER A 205 29.05 -4.29 8.34
CA SER A 205 27.65 -4.60 8.06
C SER A 205 27.43 -6.10 7.81
N LEU A 206 28.31 -6.74 7.03
CA LEU A 206 28.24 -8.17 6.76
C LEU A 206 28.50 -9.01 8.03
N ALA A 207 29.39 -8.56 8.92
CA ALA A 207 29.60 -9.21 10.20
C ALA A 207 28.34 -9.17 11.09
N GLN A 208 27.62 -8.04 11.11
CA GLN A 208 26.34 -7.93 11.81
C GLN A 208 25.29 -8.88 11.20
N ALA A 209 25.16 -8.91 9.86
CA ALA A 209 24.25 -9.83 9.18
C ALA A 209 24.51 -11.30 9.55
N LYS A 210 25.79 -11.70 9.56
CA LYS A 210 26.22 -13.05 9.98
C LYS A 210 25.95 -13.34 11.44
N SER A 211 26.20 -12.38 12.33
CA SER A 211 25.97 -12.57 13.77
C SER A 211 24.49 -12.73 14.10
N LEU A 212 23.62 -12.00 13.38
CA LEU A 212 22.17 -11.99 13.60
C LEU A 212 21.48 -13.19 12.96
N ASP A 213 22.05 -13.76 11.89
CA ASP A 213 21.51 -14.91 11.17
C ASP A 213 22.60 -15.94 10.81
N PRO A 214 23.26 -16.58 11.80
CA PRO A 214 24.46 -17.38 11.57
C PRO A 214 24.22 -18.66 10.75
N GLN A 215 22.99 -19.18 10.76
CA GLN A 215 22.61 -20.39 10.04
C GLN A 215 21.61 -20.14 8.89
N GLY A 216 21.09 -18.92 8.76
CA GLY A 216 20.17 -18.58 7.69
C GLY A 216 20.86 -17.96 6.48
N THR A 217 20.02 -17.57 5.53
CA THR A 217 20.44 -17.12 4.20
C THR A 217 21.25 -15.84 4.27
N ALA A 218 20.91 -14.92 5.18
CA ALA A 218 21.58 -13.63 5.26
C ALA A 218 23.01 -13.78 5.75
N GLY A 219 23.26 -14.59 6.78
CA GLY A 219 24.62 -14.85 7.27
C GLY A 219 25.47 -15.69 6.34
N ALA A 220 24.87 -16.63 5.61
CA ALA A 220 25.56 -17.41 4.58
C ALA A 220 26.04 -16.51 3.43
N GLU A 221 25.15 -15.67 2.89
CA GLU A 221 25.50 -14.69 1.85
C GLU A 221 26.52 -13.67 2.35
N ALA A 222 26.38 -13.19 3.59
CA ALA A 222 27.34 -12.27 4.18
C ALA A 222 28.74 -12.87 4.28
N THR A 223 28.86 -14.13 4.70
CA THR A 223 30.14 -14.86 4.75
C THR A 223 30.80 -14.94 3.37
N LYS A 224 30.01 -15.27 2.34
CA LYS A 224 30.51 -15.36 0.96
C LYS A 224 31.00 -14.00 0.44
N LEU A 225 30.30 -12.91 0.74
CA LEU A 225 30.72 -11.56 0.35
C LEU A 225 32.00 -11.14 1.08
N MET A 226 32.12 -11.43 2.37
CA MET A 226 33.32 -11.11 3.16
C MET A 226 34.58 -11.80 2.63
N GLN A 227 34.48 -13.04 2.14
CA GLN A 227 35.61 -13.76 1.53
C GLN A 227 36.14 -13.10 0.25
N ARG A 228 35.29 -12.33 -0.44
CA ARG A 228 35.65 -11.62 -1.68
C ARG A 228 36.25 -10.24 -1.43
N LEU A 229 36.02 -9.68 -0.24
CA LEU A 229 36.61 -8.42 0.20
C LEU A 229 38.07 -8.67 0.61
N LYS A 230 38.98 -8.53 -0.35
CA LYS A 230 40.44 -8.57 -0.13
C LYS A 230 40.87 -7.52 0.89
#